data_AF-A0A7C5MR13-F1
#
_entry.id   AF-A0A7C5MR13-F1
#
_cell.length_a   1.000
_cell.length_b   1.000
_cell.length_c   1.000
_cell.angle_alpha   90.00
_cell.angle_beta   90.00
_cell.angle_gamma   90.00
#
_symmetry.space_group_name_H-M   'P 1'
#
loop_
_entity.id
_entity.type
_entity.pdbx_description
1 polymer ?
#
loop_
_entity_poly.entity_id
_entity_poly.type
_entity_poly.pdbx_seq_one_letter_code
_entity_poly.pdbx_strand_id
1 'polypeptide(L)'
;MALGQKTRERMKFLKYIASVRPAINAIFLGAVVSIIVMEGWLNSIPEVVSWGSKFGEVYFKICLSIISSYVFYFIVVHIKTVQDKENIGQFVSGKVRNVIGNYKSQIGELKKAANNSSKEVFLEKKDIEAIFLSINPQGQAPLLIGGPGNYAKWLQYMDYHKSRTQGSIQKVFVKIPFLDSKLVALLAKIDDCTHFMVIDHSANRRVSNTDMSAWASSFYDYGLLCKELENYYEKHLVHYLR
;
A
#
# COMPACT_ATOMS: atom_id res chain seq x y z
N MET A 1 30.45 -21.87 1.97
CA MET A 1 29.60 -20.69 2.28
C MET A 1 29.68 -19.59 1.20
N ALA A 2 30.84 -19.22 0.66
CA ALA A 2 30.99 -18.12 -0.31
C ALA A 2 30.26 -18.31 -1.68
N LEU A 3 30.16 -19.55 -2.18
CA LEU A 3 29.47 -19.85 -3.45
C LEU A 3 27.96 -19.59 -3.40
N GLY A 4 27.30 -19.81 -2.25
CA GLY A 4 25.86 -19.56 -2.11
C GLY A 4 25.51 -18.06 -2.08
N GLN A 5 26.41 -17.23 -1.56
CA GLN A 5 26.21 -15.79 -1.43
C GLN A 5 26.37 -15.08 -2.78
N LYS A 6 27.38 -15.47 -3.58
CA LYS A 6 27.62 -14.92 -4.93
C LYS A 6 26.47 -15.23 -5.90
N THR A 7 25.91 -16.44 -5.83
CA THR A 7 24.78 -16.83 -6.67
C THR A 7 23.50 -16.08 -6.29
N ARG A 8 23.28 -15.83 -4.99
CA ARG A 8 22.14 -15.05 -4.49
C ARG A 8 22.22 -13.58 -4.93
N GLU A 9 23.39 -12.97 -4.87
CA GLU A 9 23.63 -11.59 -5.35
C GLU A 9 23.43 -11.46 -6.86
N ARG A 10 23.93 -12.42 -7.66
CA ARG A 10 23.68 -12.46 -9.11
C ARG A 10 22.20 -12.58 -9.46
N MET A 11 21.46 -13.43 -8.75
CA MET A 11 20.01 -13.58 -8.97
C MET A 11 19.23 -12.30 -8.60
N LYS A 12 19.64 -11.58 -7.55
CA LYS A 12 19.05 -10.27 -7.24
C LYS A 12 19.34 -9.26 -8.35
N PHE A 13 20.60 -9.17 -8.79
CA PHE A 13 21.01 -8.24 -9.84
C PHE A 13 20.26 -8.46 -11.16
N LEU A 14 20.09 -9.72 -11.57
CA LEU A 14 19.31 -10.06 -12.76
C LEU A 14 17.83 -9.71 -12.61
N LYS A 15 17.24 -9.87 -11.41
CA LYS A 15 15.88 -9.41 -11.12
C LYS A 15 15.76 -7.88 -11.23
N TYR A 16 16.76 -7.12 -10.77
CA TYR A 16 16.76 -5.67 -10.91
C TYR A 16 16.78 -5.26 -12.39
N ILE A 17 17.64 -5.85 -13.22
CA ILE A 17 17.67 -5.57 -14.67
C ILE A 17 16.33 -5.94 -15.34
N ALA A 18 15.78 -7.11 -15.02
CA ALA A 18 14.51 -7.56 -15.59
C ALA A 18 13.31 -6.70 -15.17
N SER A 19 13.41 -6.00 -14.03
CA SER A 19 12.36 -5.09 -13.55
C SER A 19 12.36 -3.70 -14.21
N VAL A 20 13.41 -3.36 -14.99
CA VAL A 20 13.41 -2.16 -15.83
C VAL A 20 12.38 -2.33 -16.96
N ARG A 21 11.76 -1.23 -17.41
CA ARG A 21 10.79 -1.27 -18.52
C ARG A 21 11.43 -1.92 -19.76
N PRO A 22 10.75 -2.89 -20.42
CA PRO A 22 11.32 -3.61 -21.57
C PRO A 22 11.81 -2.70 -22.70
N ALA A 23 11.12 -1.59 -22.96
CA ALA A 23 11.52 -0.60 -23.97
C ALA A 23 12.90 0.01 -23.68
N ILE A 24 13.22 0.31 -22.42
CA ILE A 24 14.52 0.87 -22.03
C ILE A 24 15.62 -0.17 -22.21
N ASN A 25 15.36 -1.43 -21.82
CA ASN A 25 16.29 -2.54 -22.03
C ASN A 25 16.53 -2.82 -23.51
N ALA A 26 15.50 -2.71 -24.36
CA ALA A 26 15.62 -2.90 -25.80
C ALA A 26 16.48 -1.81 -26.45
N ILE A 27 16.31 -0.54 -26.05
CA ILE A 27 17.14 0.57 -26.52
C ILE A 27 18.61 0.36 -26.12
N PHE A 28 18.87 -0.04 -24.88
CA PHE A 28 20.22 -0.35 -24.40
C PHE A 28 20.85 -1.49 -25.21
N LEU A 29 20.13 -2.60 -25.39
CA LEU A 29 20.61 -3.76 -26.15
C LEU A 29 20.87 -3.39 -27.62
N GLY A 30 19.99 -2.60 -28.22
CA GLY A 30 20.17 -2.05 -29.57
C GLY A 30 21.44 -1.22 -29.69
N ALA A 31 21.73 -0.34 -28.72
CA ALA A 31 22.95 0.47 -28.70
C ALA A 31 24.22 -0.40 -28.56
N VAL A 32 24.21 -1.40 -27.67
CA VAL A 32 25.34 -2.32 -27.48
C VAL A 32 25.60 -3.15 -28.75
N VAL A 33 24.56 -3.74 -29.34
CA VAL A 33 24.68 -4.50 -30.60
C VAL A 33 25.19 -3.60 -31.71
N SER A 34 24.70 -2.36 -31.80
CA SER A 34 25.14 -1.41 -32.82
C SER A 34 26.63 -1.09 -32.70
N ILE A 35 27.16 -0.92 -31.49
CA ILE A 35 28.61 -0.73 -31.27
C ILE A 35 29.40 -1.95 -31.72
N ILE A 36 28.97 -3.16 -31.34
CA ILE A 36 29.65 -4.41 -31.71
C ILE A 36 29.69 -4.57 -33.24
N VAL A 37 28.58 -4.27 -33.93
CA VAL A 37 28.51 -4.32 -35.39
C VAL A 37 29.39 -3.27 -36.05
N MET A 38 29.40 -2.03 -35.52
CA MET A 38 30.25 -0.96 -36.04
C MET A 38 31.73 -1.29 -35.93
N GLU A 39 32.21 -1.65 -34.74
CA GLU A 39 33.63 -1.95 -34.52
C GLU A 39 34.06 -3.27 -35.17
N GLY A 40 33.23 -4.31 -35.08
CA GLY A 40 33.60 -5.65 -35.52
C GLY A 40 33.43 -5.88 -37.02
N TRP A 41 32.54 -5.15 -37.68
CA TRP A 41 32.22 -5.37 -39.09
C TRP A 41 32.35 -4.09 -39.91
N LEU A 42 31.60 -3.05 -39.55
CA LEU A 42 31.39 -1.89 -40.42
C LEU A 42 32.68 -1.11 -40.71
N ASN A 43 33.57 -1.01 -39.72
CA ASN A 43 34.87 -0.34 -39.85
C ASN A 43 35.85 -1.06 -40.80
N SER A 44 35.59 -2.33 -41.14
CA SER A 44 36.46 -3.11 -42.04
C SER A 44 36.05 -3.03 -43.51
N ILE A 45 34.94 -2.35 -43.83
CA ILE A 45 34.42 -2.24 -45.20
C ILE A 45 34.88 -0.90 -45.82
N PRO A 46 35.41 -0.88 -47.07
CA PRO A 46 35.75 0.35 -47.75
C PRO A 46 34.54 1.27 -47.90
N GLU A 47 34.75 2.57 -47.66
CA GLU A 47 33.68 3.57 -47.63
C GLU A 47 32.97 3.68 -48.98
N VAL A 48 31.66 3.40 -48.99
CA VAL A 48 30.82 3.55 -50.20
C VAL A 48 30.41 5.01 -50.41
N VAL A 49 30.33 5.81 -49.34
CA VAL A 49 29.88 7.20 -49.38
C VAL A 49 30.78 8.07 -48.50
N SER A 50 31.20 9.22 -49.03
CA SER A 50 32.20 10.12 -48.43
C SER A 50 31.82 10.74 -47.08
N TRP A 51 30.55 10.70 -46.68
CA TRP A 51 30.08 11.17 -45.36
C TRP A 51 29.86 10.04 -44.35
N GLY A 52 29.92 8.78 -44.79
CA GLY A 52 29.56 7.60 -43.98
C GLY A 52 30.40 7.45 -42.71
N SER A 53 31.69 7.73 -42.81
CA SER A 53 32.63 7.67 -41.67
C SER A 53 32.29 8.70 -40.58
N LYS A 54 32.02 9.95 -40.96
CA LYS A 54 31.60 11.01 -40.01
C LYS A 54 30.26 10.69 -39.35
N PHE A 55 29.31 10.16 -40.11
CA PHE A 55 28.02 9.75 -39.56
C PHE A 55 28.16 8.57 -38.59
N GLY A 56 28.97 7.56 -38.95
CA GLY A 56 29.29 6.43 -38.09
C GLY A 56 29.89 6.89 -36.76
N GLU A 57 30.81 7.86 -36.78
CA GLU A 57 31.39 8.44 -35.57
C GLU A 57 30.34 9.14 -34.69
N VAL A 58 29.46 9.94 -35.27
CA VAL A 58 28.37 10.60 -34.53
C VAL A 58 27.40 9.58 -33.95
N TYR A 59 26.99 8.60 -34.74
CA TYR A 59 26.09 7.53 -34.29
C TYR A 59 26.72 6.68 -33.18
N PHE A 60 28.00 6.34 -33.29
CA PHE A 60 28.77 5.67 -32.25
C PHE A 60 28.79 6.46 -30.93
N LYS A 61 29.04 7.78 -30.99
CA LYS A 61 28.98 8.66 -29.82
C LYS A 61 27.58 8.69 -29.19
N ILE A 62 26.52 8.66 -30.00
CA ILE A 62 25.14 8.55 -29.51
C ILE A 62 24.92 7.20 -28.80
N CYS A 63 25.34 6.08 -29.39
CA CYS A 63 25.23 4.75 -28.75
C CYS A 63 25.97 4.70 -27.42
N LEU A 64 27.20 5.23 -27.35
CA LEU A 64 27.96 5.34 -26.11
C LEU A 64 27.24 6.20 -25.07
N SER A 65 26.68 7.34 -25.48
CA SER A 65 25.90 8.22 -24.59
C SER A 65 24.65 7.51 -24.05
N ILE A 66 23.95 6.74 -24.89
CA ILE A 66 22.79 5.93 -24.47
C ILE A 66 23.21 4.88 -23.44
N ILE A 67 24.30 4.15 -23.68
CA ILE A 67 24.86 3.17 -22.74
C ILE A 67 25.20 3.82 -21.40
N SER A 68 25.93 4.94 -21.43
CA SER A 68 26.29 5.69 -20.22
C SER A 68 25.04 6.17 -19.46
N SER A 69 24.07 6.72 -20.16
CA SER A 69 22.79 7.19 -19.59
C SER A 69 22.00 6.05 -18.95
N TYR A 70 21.96 4.88 -19.60
CA TYR A 70 21.31 3.69 -19.06
C TYR A 70 21.99 3.20 -17.79
N VAL A 71 23.33 3.12 -17.77
CA VAL A 71 24.09 2.70 -16.58
C VAL A 71 23.83 3.66 -15.42
N PHE A 72 23.84 4.97 -15.67
CA PHE A 72 23.54 5.97 -14.65
C PHE A 72 22.10 5.83 -14.14
N TYR A 73 21.11 5.77 -15.03
CA TYR A 73 19.71 5.55 -14.65
C TYR A 73 19.53 4.27 -13.83
N PHE A 74 20.13 3.16 -14.27
CA PHE A 74 19.99 1.88 -13.61
C PHE A 74 20.56 1.91 -12.19
N ILE A 75 21.79 2.39 -12.03
CA ILE A 75 22.46 2.40 -10.73
C ILE A 75 21.84 3.42 -9.79
N VAL A 76 21.63 4.66 -10.25
CA VAL A 76 21.27 5.79 -9.38
C VAL A 76 19.77 5.83 -9.12
N VAL A 77 18.96 5.53 -10.13
CA VAL A 77 17.50 5.69 -10.05
C VAL A 77 16.83 4.34 -9.81
N HIS A 78 17.07 3.35 -10.66
CA HIS A 78 16.29 2.11 -10.67
C HIS A 78 16.54 1.23 -9.43
N ILE A 79 17.80 0.95 -9.10
CA ILE A 79 18.14 0.16 -7.90
C ILE A 79 17.56 0.82 -6.65
N LYS A 80 17.76 2.12 -6.49
CA LYS A 80 17.24 2.89 -5.35
C LYS A 80 15.71 2.84 -5.30
N THR A 81 15.04 3.03 -6.42
CA THR A 81 13.56 3.01 -6.50
C THR A 81 13.00 1.65 -6.09
N VAL A 82 13.62 0.55 -6.52
CA VAL A 82 13.15 -0.80 -6.16
C VAL A 82 13.37 -1.07 -4.67
N GLN A 83 14.53 -0.68 -4.12
CA GLN A 83 14.81 -0.81 -2.68
C GLN A 83 13.86 0.05 -1.83
N ASP A 84 13.65 1.30 -2.22
CA ASP A 84 12.72 2.21 -1.55
C ASP A 84 11.30 1.64 -1.59
N LYS A 85 10.87 1.08 -2.73
CA LYS A 85 9.55 0.46 -2.88
C LYS A 85 9.38 -0.79 -2.00
N GLU A 86 10.41 -1.61 -1.83
CA GLU A 86 10.36 -2.75 -0.91
C GLU A 86 10.22 -2.28 0.54
N ASN A 87 11.11 -1.40 1.00
CA ASN A 87 11.12 -0.91 2.39
C ASN A 87 9.82 -0.16 2.74
N ILE A 88 9.36 0.72 1.84
CA ILE A 88 8.12 1.48 2.02
C ILE A 88 6.92 0.54 1.91
N GLY A 89 6.95 -0.42 0.99
CA GLY A 89 5.90 -1.42 0.83
C GLY A 89 5.64 -2.22 2.10
N GLN A 90 6.69 -2.66 2.81
CA GLN A 90 6.55 -3.36 4.10
C GLN A 90 5.90 -2.46 5.15
N PHE A 91 6.38 -1.21 5.27
CA PHE A 91 5.82 -0.24 6.21
C PHE A 91 4.34 0.06 5.93
N VAL A 92 4.00 0.36 4.67
CA VAL A 92 2.65 0.67 4.22
C VAL A 92 1.73 -0.53 4.42
N SER A 93 2.17 -1.73 4.01
CA SER A 93 1.41 -2.97 4.19
C SER A 93 1.06 -3.21 5.66
N GLY A 94 2.02 -3.03 6.57
CA GLY A 94 1.79 -3.14 8.01
C GLY A 94 0.75 -2.13 8.52
N LYS A 95 0.78 -0.88 8.05
CA LYS A 95 -0.20 0.14 8.47
C LYS A 95 -1.59 -0.07 7.89
N VAL A 96 -1.69 -0.46 6.62
CA VAL A 96 -2.96 -0.82 5.98
C VAL A 96 -3.60 -2.04 6.68
N ARG A 97 -2.79 -3.04 7.03
CA ARG A 97 -3.24 -4.17 7.85
C ARG A 97 -3.80 -3.73 9.20
N ASN A 98 -3.19 -2.74 9.84
CA ASN A 98 -3.71 -2.22 11.11
C ASN A 98 -5.06 -1.52 10.93
N VAL A 99 -5.27 -0.77 9.83
CA VAL A 99 -6.56 -0.15 9.51
C VAL A 99 -7.65 -1.22 9.41
N ILE A 100 -7.41 -2.26 8.61
CA ILE A 100 -8.33 -3.40 8.45
C ILE A 100 -8.53 -4.11 9.80
N GLY A 101 -7.44 -4.39 10.51
CA GLY A 101 -7.46 -5.06 11.81
C GLY A 101 -8.26 -4.30 12.87
N ASN A 102 -8.23 -2.96 12.87
CA ASN A 102 -9.03 -2.15 13.77
C ASN A 102 -10.53 -2.32 13.50
N TYR A 103 -10.97 -2.38 12.25
CA TYR A 103 -12.36 -2.71 11.92
C TYR A 103 -12.72 -4.12 12.39
N LYS A 104 -11.89 -5.13 12.08
CA LYS A 104 -12.13 -6.53 12.47
C LYS A 104 -12.23 -6.70 13.99
N SER A 105 -11.38 -5.98 14.74
CA SER A 105 -11.43 -5.95 16.20
C SER A 105 -12.73 -5.34 16.71
N GLN A 106 -13.17 -4.20 16.14
CA GLN A 106 -14.41 -3.55 16.55
C GLN A 106 -15.63 -4.44 16.33
N ILE A 107 -15.80 -4.96 15.11
CA ILE A 107 -16.95 -5.83 14.81
C ILE A 107 -16.89 -7.14 15.61
N GLY A 108 -15.69 -7.65 15.92
CA GLY A 108 -15.50 -8.80 16.79
C GLY A 108 -16.05 -8.57 18.20
N GLU A 109 -15.70 -7.44 18.83
CA GLU A 109 -16.20 -7.10 20.17
C GLU A 109 -17.69 -6.75 20.18
N LEU A 110 -18.17 -6.07 19.14
CA LEU A 110 -19.61 -5.79 18.97
C LEU A 110 -20.43 -7.09 18.86
N LYS A 111 -19.97 -8.06 18.06
CA LYS A 111 -20.62 -9.37 17.95
C LYS A 111 -20.68 -10.09 19.29
N LYS A 112 -19.59 -10.07 20.06
CA LYS A 112 -19.55 -10.65 21.41
C LYS A 112 -20.57 -9.99 22.33
N ALA A 113 -20.63 -8.66 22.34
CA ALA A 113 -21.57 -7.90 23.15
C ALA A 113 -23.03 -8.19 22.81
N ALA A 114 -23.33 -8.42 21.53
CA ALA A 114 -24.65 -8.78 21.03
C ALA A 114 -24.96 -10.30 21.10
N ASN A 115 -24.07 -11.12 21.68
CA ASN A 115 -24.15 -12.58 21.65
C ASN A 115 -24.34 -13.17 20.24
N ASN A 116 -23.79 -12.51 19.21
CA ASN A 116 -23.84 -12.93 17.83
C ASN A 116 -22.66 -13.87 17.51
N SER A 117 -22.95 -15.10 17.09
CA SER A 117 -21.96 -16.14 16.80
C SER A 117 -21.48 -16.19 15.35
N SER A 118 -21.86 -15.21 14.51
CA SER A 118 -21.46 -15.17 13.11
C SER A 118 -19.94 -15.13 12.95
N LYS A 119 -19.43 -16.03 12.10
CA LYS A 119 -18.01 -16.07 11.71
C LYS A 119 -17.66 -15.01 10.68
N GLU A 120 -18.66 -14.42 10.02
CA GLU A 120 -18.44 -13.39 9.02
C GLU A 120 -17.92 -12.09 9.65
N VAL A 121 -17.02 -11.42 8.92
CA VAL A 121 -16.37 -10.18 9.37
C VAL A 121 -17.07 -8.96 8.77
N PHE A 122 -17.47 -9.05 7.51
CA PHE A 122 -18.24 -8.01 6.83
C PHE A 122 -19.68 -8.48 6.71
N LEU A 123 -20.50 -8.07 7.68
CA LEU A 123 -21.89 -8.48 7.81
C LEU A 123 -22.81 -7.70 6.86
N GLU A 124 -24.01 -8.23 6.62
CA GLU A 124 -25.06 -7.46 5.95
C GLU A 124 -25.58 -6.33 6.85
N LYS A 125 -26.17 -5.31 6.23
CA LYS A 125 -26.68 -4.13 6.95
C LYS A 125 -27.66 -4.51 8.07
N LYS A 126 -28.58 -5.44 7.79
CA LYS A 126 -29.57 -5.91 8.76
C LYS A 126 -28.95 -6.53 10.02
N ASP A 127 -27.82 -7.22 9.87
CA ASP A 127 -27.13 -7.87 10.98
C ASP A 127 -26.38 -6.84 11.83
N ILE A 128 -25.79 -5.83 11.19
CA ILE A 128 -25.20 -4.67 11.89
C ILE A 128 -26.27 -3.92 12.67
N GLU A 129 -27.43 -3.66 12.06
CA GLU A 129 -28.56 -2.99 12.72
C GLU A 129 -29.04 -3.80 13.94
N ALA A 130 -29.20 -5.12 13.81
CA ALA A 130 -29.58 -5.99 14.92
C ALA A 130 -28.56 -6.00 16.06
N ILE A 131 -27.25 -6.02 15.73
CA ILE A 131 -26.18 -5.93 16.72
C ILE A 131 -26.26 -4.59 17.46
N PHE A 132 -26.36 -3.48 16.73
CA PHE A 132 -26.36 -2.13 17.32
C PHE A 132 -27.62 -1.86 18.14
N LEU A 133 -28.77 -2.45 17.77
CA LEU A 133 -30.00 -2.38 18.54
C LEU A 133 -29.88 -3.05 19.92
N SER A 134 -29.02 -4.06 20.06
CA SER A 134 -28.84 -4.80 21.31
C SER A 134 -27.86 -4.15 22.30
N ILE A 135 -27.12 -3.13 21.85
CA ILE A 135 -26.01 -2.55 22.61
C ILE A 135 -26.39 -1.16 23.12
N ASN A 136 -26.35 -0.97 24.44
CA ASN A 136 -26.50 0.35 25.04
C ASN A 136 -25.22 1.19 24.85
N PRO A 137 -25.28 2.40 24.25
CA PRO A 137 -24.11 3.24 23.99
C PRO A 137 -23.35 3.67 25.25
N GLN A 138 -24.02 3.68 26.41
CA GLN A 138 -23.45 3.98 27.72
C GLN A 138 -23.01 2.72 28.49
N GLY A 139 -23.25 1.53 27.95
CA GLY A 139 -22.81 0.26 28.51
C GLY A 139 -21.29 0.10 28.47
N GLN A 140 -20.79 -0.85 29.27
CA GLN A 140 -19.36 -1.14 29.37
C GLN A 140 -18.86 -1.86 28.10
N ALA A 141 -17.84 -1.28 27.48
CA ALA A 141 -17.08 -1.84 26.37
C ALA A 141 -15.75 -2.44 26.89
N PRO A 142 -15.09 -3.36 26.17
CA PRO A 142 -13.93 -4.10 26.68
C PRO A 142 -12.64 -3.27 26.80
N LEU A 143 -12.66 -1.98 26.45
CA LEU A 143 -11.50 -1.09 26.59
C LEU A 143 -11.40 -0.54 28.02
N LEU A 144 -10.22 -0.63 28.63
CA LEU A 144 -9.93 -0.03 29.94
C LEU A 144 -9.39 1.40 29.79
N ILE A 145 -9.84 2.31 30.66
CA ILE A 145 -9.41 3.72 30.71
C ILE A 145 -8.76 4.01 32.07
N GLY A 146 -7.48 4.38 32.07
CA GLY A 146 -6.74 4.86 33.25
C GLY A 146 -6.31 3.80 34.26
N GLY A 147 -7.08 2.72 34.46
CA GLY A 147 -6.72 1.63 35.37
C GLY A 147 -7.68 0.43 35.34
N PRO A 148 -7.36 -0.65 36.08
CA PRO A 148 -8.19 -1.85 36.15
C PRO A 148 -9.61 -1.54 36.65
N GLY A 149 -10.62 -2.13 36.01
CA GLY A 149 -12.03 -1.99 36.39
C GLY A 149 -12.75 -0.75 35.87
N ASN A 150 -12.04 0.22 35.28
CA ASN A 150 -12.66 1.38 34.65
C ASN A 150 -12.82 1.15 33.14
N TYR A 151 -13.99 0.64 32.75
CA TYR A 151 -14.30 0.32 31.36
C TYR A 151 -14.83 1.54 30.60
N ALA A 152 -14.36 1.70 29.36
CA ALA A 152 -14.87 2.67 28.41
C ALA A 152 -16.34 2.39 28.10
N LYS A 153 -17.08 3.43 27.75
CA LYS A 153 -18.39 3.29 27.12
C LYS A 153 -18.23 2.90 25.65
N TRP A 154 -19.26 2.31 25.06
CA TRP A 154 -19.21 1.91 23.64
C TRP A 154 -18.89 3.06 22.67
N LEU A 155 -19.42 4.26 22.90
CA LEU A 155 -19.06 5.40 22.03
C LEU A 155 -17.60 5.85 22.22
N GLN A 156 -17.05 5.76 23.43
CA GLN A 156 -15.63 6.02 23.70
C GLN A 156 -14.73 4.94 23.07
N TYR A 157 -15.21 3.69 23.07
CA TYR A 157 -14.55 2.58 22.39
C TYR A 157 -14.46 2.82 20.87
N MET A 158 -15.56 3.26 20.24
CA MET A 158 -15.55 3.63 18.82
C MET A 158 -14.58 4.77 18.54
N ASP A 159 -14.56 5.80 19.37
CA ASP A 159 -13.67 6.96 19.22
C ASP A 159 -12.19 6.59 19.35
N TYR A 160 -11.87 5.68 20.28
CA TYR A 160 -10.53 5.12 20.41
C TYR A 160 -10.09 4.39 19.14
N HIS A 161 -10.94 3.54 18.59
CA HIS A 161 -10.60 2.80 17.37
C HIS A 161 -10.54 3.69 16.12
N LYS A 162 -11.43 4.69 16.01
CA LYS A 162 -11.38 5.76 15.02
C LYS A 162 -10.00 6.43 15.04
N SER A 163 -9.58 6.92 16.22
CA SER A 163 -8.30 7.60 16.41
C SER A 163 -7.10 6.72 16.03
N ARG A 164 -7.15 5.41 16.34
CA ARG A 164 -6.10 4.46 15.93
C ARG A 164 -6.06 4.20 14.44
N THR A 165 -7.22 4.17 13.79
CA THR A 165 -7.32 4.02 12.33
C THR A 165 -6.78 5.25 11.63
N GLN A 166 -7.25 6.45 11.99
CA GLN A 166 -6.75 7.71 11.44
C GLN A 166 -5.24 7.85 11.70
N GLY A 167 -4.76 7.54 12.90
CA GLY A 167 -3.32 7.54 13.21
C GLY A 167 -2.49 6.54 12.38
N SER A 168 -3.09 5.45 11.89
CA SER A 168 -2.44 4.52 10.97
C SER A 168 -2.44 5.05 9.53
N ILE A 169 -3.55 5.66 9.10
CA ILE A 169 -3.71 6.30 7.79
C ILE A 169 -2.73 7.47 7.64
N GLN A 170 -2.66 8.36 8.62
CA GLN A 170 -1.76 9.52 8.60
C GLN A 170 -0.29 9.10 8.49
N LYS A 171 0.12 8.00 9.16
CA LYS A 171 1.46 7.43 9.01
C LYS A 171 1.74 6.92 7.58
N VAL A 172 0.73 6.41 6.88
CA VAL A 172 0.84 6.05 5.46
C VAL A 172 0.92 7.30 4.59
N PHE A 173 0.13 8.33 4.89
CA PHE A 173 0.11 9.57 4.10
C PHE A 173 1.44 10.33 4.08
N VAL A 174 2.25 10.22 5.14
CA VAL A 174 3.64 10.73 5.13
C VAL A 174 4.50 10.12 4.00
N LYS A 175 4.08 8.99 3.41
CA LYS A 175 4.74 8.31 2.29
C LYS A 175 4.02 8.45 0.95
N ILE A 176 3.05 9.37 0.82
CA ILE A 176 2.27 9.62 -0.41
C ILE A 176 3.07 9.57 -1.72
N PRO A 177 4.27 10.18 -1.85
CA PRO A 177 5.03 10.16 -3.11
C PRO A 177 5.36 8.76 -3.65
N PHE A 178 5.28 7.74 -2.79
CA PHE A 178 5.61 6.35 -3.11
C PHE A 178 4.37 5.46 -3.21
N LEU A 179 3.17 6.01 -3.00
CA LEU A 179 1.91 5.28 -3.02
C LEU A 179 1.25 5.41 -4.39
N ASP A 180 0.51 4.38 -4.79
CA ASP A 180 -0.40 4.48 -5.91
C ASP A 180 -1.68 5.24 -5.53
N SER A 181 -2.26 5.91 -6.54
CA SER A 181 -3.46 6.74 -6.36
C SER A 181 -4.67 5.97 -5.85
N LYS A 182 -4.80 4.68 -6.17
CA LYS A 182 -5.93 3.85 -5.72
C LYS A 182 -5.86 3.61 -4.22
N LEU A 183 -4.69 3.25 -3.67
CA LEU A 183 -4.53 3.12 -2.22
C LEU A 183 -4.82 4.45 -1.51
N VAL A 184 -4.29 5.57 -2.02
CA VAL A 184 -4.51 6.90 -1.45
C VAL A 184 -6.01 7.22 -1.41
N ALA A 185 -6.75 6.98 -2.50
CA ALA A 185 -8.18 7.23 -2.56
C ALA A 185 -8.98 6.37 -1.57
N LEU A 186 -8.63 5.09 -1.39
CA LEU A 186 -9.29 4.22 -0.43
C LEU A 186 -9.07 4.68 1.01
N LEU A 187 -7.82 5.02 1.36
CA LEU A 187 -7.50 5.48 2.71
C LEU A 187 -8.14 6.84 3.00
N ALA A 188 -8.17 7.77 2.04
CA ALA A 188 -8.83 9.06 2.21
C ALA A 188 -10.35 8.90 2.44
N LYS A 189 -11.01 8.02 1.68
CA LYS A 189 -12.44 7.72 1.90
C LYS A 189 -12.72 7.17 3.30
N ILE A 190 -11.79 6.38 3.86
CA ILE A 190 -11.92 5.87 5.23
C ILE A 190 -11.67 6.99 6.25
N ASP A 191 -10.62 7.79 6.06
CA ASP A 191 -10.24 8.89 6.96
C ASP A 191 -11.38 9.91 7.13
N ASP A 192 -12.10 10.18 6.04
CA ASP A 192 -13.22 11.14 5.97
C ASP A 192 -14.61 10.47 5.97
N CYS A 193 -14.74 9.21 6.42
CA CYS A 193 -16.02 8.51 6.37
C CYS A 193 -17.05 9.07 7.36
N THR A 194 -18.34 8.95 7.00
CA THR A 194 -19.47 9.41 7.84
C THR A 194 -19.45 8.84 9.25
N HIS A 195 -19.02 7.58 9.42
CA HIS A 195 -18.90 6.97 10.73
C HIS A 195 -17.99 7.77 11.66
N PHE A 196 -16.81 8.17 11.16
CA PHE A 196 -15.83 8.90 11.96
C PHE A 196 -16.38 10.27 12.35
N MET A 197 -17.01 10.97 11.41
CA MET A 197 -17.66 12.26 11.67
C MET A 197 -18.74 12.16 12.75
N VAL A 198 -19.61 11.14 12.70
CA VAL A 198 -20.70 10.99 13.67
C VAL A 198 -20.16 10.61 15.06
N ILE A 199 -19.13 9.76 15.13
CA ILE A 199 -18.47 9.39 16.38
C ILE A 199 -17.78 10.59 17.03
N ASP A 200 -17.10 11.44 16.26
CA ASP A 200 -16.51 12.69 16.77
C ASP A 200 -17.53 13.56 17.52
N HIS A 201 -18.75 13.64 16.98
CA HIS A 201 -19.80 14.43 17.57
C HIS A 201 -20.46 13.77 18.79
N SER A 202 -20.46 12.44 18.89
CA SER A 202 -21.21 11.70 19.91
C SER A 202 -20.37 11.18 21.08
N ALA A 203 -19.09 10.86 20.88
CA ALA A 203 -18.29 10.10 21.84
C ALA A 203 -18.11 10.77 23.20
N ASN A 204 -18.02 12.10 23.22
CA ASN A 204 -17.83 12.89 24.44
C ASN A 204 -19.10 13.61 24.91
N ARG A 205 -20.26 13.31 24.29
CA ARG A 205 -21.55 13.90 24.66
C ARG A 205 -22.41 12.91 25.43
N ARG A 206 -23.27 13.42 26.30
CA ARG A 206 -24.35 12.60 26.88
C ARG A 206 -25.41 12.40 25.80
N VAL A 207 -25.49 11.18 25.30
CA VAL A 207 -26.57 10.76 24.39
C VAL A 207 -27.70 10.15 25.22
N SER A 208 -28.95 10.40 24.82
CA SER A 208 -30.14 9.83 25.46
C SER A 208 -30.59 8.50 24.82
N ASN A 209 -29.90 8.06 23.76
CA ASN A 209 -30.20 6.81 23.09
C ASN A 209 -30.05 5.61 24.04
N THR A 210 -31.03 4.70 23.99
CA THR A 210 -31.03 3.44 24.74
C THR A 210 -30.20 2.35 24.06
N ASP A 211 -29.97 2.49 22.77
CA ASP A 211 -29.23 1.56 21.91
C ASP A 211 -28.36 2.30 20.88
N MET A 212 -27.54 1.56 20.14
CA MET A 212 -26.63 2.12 19.14
C MET A 212 -27.20 2.22 17.72
N SER A 213 -28.48 1.93 17.48
CA SER A 213 -29.05 1.88 16.12
C SER A 213 -28.78 3.13 15.27
N ALA A 214 -28.75 4.32 15.89
CA ALA A 214 -28.43 5.59 15.23
C ALA A 214 -27.06 5.63 14.52
N TRP A 215 -26.11 4.78 14.93
CA TRP A 215 -24.77 4.68 14.33
C TRP A 215 -24.62 3.52 13.35
N ALA A 216 -25.59 2.59 13.28
CA ALA A 216 -25.48 1.33 12.55
C ALA A 216 -25.21 1.52 11.06
N SER A 217 -25.99 2.39 10.38
CA SER A 217 -25.81 2.62 8.94
C SER A 217 -24.43 3.18 8.62
N SER A 218 -23.96 4.16 9.41
CA SER A 218 -22.63 4.74 9.20
C SER A 218 -21.51 3.71 9.42
N PHE A 219 -21.65 2.85 10.41
CA PHE A 219 -20.68 1.79 10.70
C PHE A 219 -20.66 0.73 9.59
N TYR A 220 -21.82 0.38 9.04
CA TYR A 220 -21.92 -0.52 7.88
C TYR A 220 -21.17 0.06 6.66
N ASP A 221 -21.36 1.34 6.35
CA ASP A 221 -20.67 2.02 5.24
C ASP A 221 -19.13 2.03 5.46
N TYR A 222 -18.69 2.27 6.70
CA TYR A 222 -17.28 2.11 7.08
C TYR A 222 -16.78 0.68 6.85
N GLY A 223 -17.57 -0.33 7.20
CA GLY A 223 -17.26 -1.74 6.94
C GLY A 223 -17.09 -2.05 5.45
N LEU A 224 -17.92 -1.47 4.58
CA LEU A 224 -17.79 -1.63 3.12
C LEU A 224 -16.47 -1.04 2.61
N LEU A 225 -16.07 0.14 3.09
CA LEU A 225 -14.77 0.74 2.74
C LEU A 225 -13.61 -0.13 3.22
N CYS A 226 -13.69 -0.69 4.44
CA CYS A 226 -12.69 -1.62 4.94
C CYS A 226 -12.64 -2.93 4.13
N LYS A 227 -13.76 -3.42 3.61
CA LYS A 227 -13.83 -4.57 2.71
C LYS A 227 -13.13 -4.29 1.39
N GLU A 228 -13.36 -3.11 0.81
CA GLU A 228 -12.68 -2.69 -0.41
C GLU A 228 -11.16 -2.56 -0.20
N LEU A 229 -10.75 -1.99 0.94
CA LEU A 229 -9.34 -1.90 1.33
C LEU A 229 -8.71 -3.28 1.55
N GLU A 230 -9.41 -4.23 2.15
CA GLU A 230 -8.93 -5.61 2.31
C GLU A 230 -8.71 -6.29 0.95
N ASN A 231 -9.68 -6.20 0.05
CA ASN A 231 -9.55 -6.72 -1.31
C ASN A 231 -8.35 -6.12 -2.06
N TYR A 232 -8.10 -4.81 -1.87
CA TYR A 232 -6.92 -4.15 -2.42
C TYR A 232 -5.63 -4.70 -1.80
N TYR A 233 -5.60 -4.80 -0.47
CA TYR A 233 -4.44 -5.25 0.28
C TYR A 233 -4.03 -6.69 -0.10
N GLU A 234 -4.99 -7.59 -0.25
CA GLU A 234 -4.72 -8.98 -0.66
C GLU A 234 -4.11 -9.07 -2.07
N LYS A 235 -4.52 -8.18 -2.98
CA LYS A 235 -4.02 -8.17 -4.36
C LYS A 235 -2.66 -7.50 -4.52
N HIS A 236 -2.37 -6.48 -3.70
CA HIS A 236 -1.28 -5.55 -3.98
C HIS A 236 -0.25 -5.38 -2.85
N LEU A 237 -0.57 -5.76 -1.61
CA LEU A 237 0.26 -5.46 -0.44
C LEU A 237 0.66 -6.68 0.38
N VAL A 238 -0.05 -7.80 0.25
CA VAL A 238 0.18 -9.01 1.06
C VAL A 238 1.60 -9.59 0.89
N HIS A 239 2.20 -9.44 -0.29
CA HIS A 239 3.55 -9.95 -0.56
C HIS A 239 4.67 -9.20 0.15
N TYR A 240 4.39 -7.99 0.66
CA TYR A 240 5.36 -7.23 1.47
C TYR A 240 5.40 -7.66 2.94
N LEU A 241 4.52 -8.55 3.39
CA LEU A 241 4.51 -9.03 4.79
C LEU A 241 5.39 -10.27 5.03
N ARG A 242 6.27 -10.60 4.08
CA ARG A 242 7.24 -11.68 4.19
C ARG A 242 8.59 -11.18 4.70
#